data_AF-A0A498BU19-F1
#
_entry.id   AF-A0A498BU19-F1
#
_cell.length_a   1.000
_cell.length_b   1.000
_cell.length_c   1.000
_cell.angle_alpha   90.00
_cell.angle_beta   90.00
_cell.angle_gamma   90.00
#
_symmetry.space_group_name_H-M   'P 1'
#
loop_
_entity.id
_entity.type
_entity.pdbx_description
1 polymer ?
#
loop_
_entity_poly.entity_id
_entity_poly.type
_entity_poly.pdbx_seq_one_letter_code
_entity_poly.pdbx_strand_id
1 'polypeptide(L)'
;MSSLAARCLALAGLVTLAAPTLAGPPPSAEVASRQLIEAVTCKRHLTPAQFAALAKVLKPTELQAYGELSDGEYALTTPLLVLGQPVNRLHLYDGASGEDSIDSYTAYFSTAGIDQIAALAKIPRNEAGDYTLEVGRHDLSVRQDEGQASIACSYDLR
;
A
#
# COMPACT_ATOMS: atom_id res chain seq x y z
N MET A 1 -21.77 46.37 54.27
CA MET A 1 -22.41 45.56 53.22
C MET A 1 -21.31 44.99 52.34
N SER A 2 -21.14 43.66 52.41
CA SER A 2 -20.49 42.70 51.48
C SER A 2 -19.27 43.18 50.66
N SER A 3 -18.01 42.83 50.99
CA SER A 3 -17.32 41.52 50.90
C SER A 3 -17.03 41.03 49.47
N LEU A 4 -15.76 40.62 49.26
CA LEU A 4 -15.20 39.55 48.40
C LEU A 4 -14.09 40.07 47.48
N ALA A 5 -12.82 39.96 47.89
CA ALA A 5 -11.97 38.77 47.96
C ALA A 5 -11.10 38.60 46.70
N ALA A 6 -9.81 38.88 46.90
CA ALA A 6 -8.73 38.50 46.00
C ALA A 6 -8.77 37.00 45.71
N ARG A 7 -8.69 36.63 44.44
CA ARG A 7 -8.33 35.28 44.00
C ARG A 7 -7.41 35.35 42.79
N CYS A 8 -6.11 35.26 43.08
CA CYS A 8 -5.13 34.73 42.14
C CYS A 8 -5.55 33.30 41.77
N LEU A 9 -6.00 33.10 40.53
CA LEU A 9 -6.11 31.78 39.94
C LEU A 9 -4.82 31.49 39.19
N ALA A 10 -4.05 30.57 39.76
CA ALA A 10 -2.85 29.99 39.19
C ALA A 10 -3.16 29.40 37.80
N LEU A 11 -2.40 29.83 36.80
CA LEU A 11 -2.26 29.09 35.54
C LEU A 11 -1.52 27.78 35.84
N ALA A 12 -2.28 26.76 36.25
CA ALA A 12 -1.79 25.40 36.36
C ALA A 12 -1.99 24.69 35.02
N GLY A 13 -0.89 24.57 34.28
CA GLY A 13 -0.48 23.40 33.53
C GLY A 13 -1.52 22.66 32.68
N LEU A 14 -1.48 22.92 31.37
CA LEU A 14 -1.71 21.88 30.36
C LEU A 14 -0.63 22.05 29.27
N VAL A 15 0.62 21.78 29.66
CA VAL A 15 1.62 21.33 28.69
C VAL A 15 1.20 19.92 28.33
N THR A 16 0.46 19.77 27.24
CA THR A 16 0.33 18.48 26.58
C THR A 16 1.74 18.08 26.14
N LEU A 17 2.37 17.24 26.94
CA LEU A 17 3.53 16.46 26.51
C LEU A 17 3.06 15.63 25.31
N ALA A 18 3.35 16.12 24.11
CA ALA A 18 3.47 15.25 22.96
C ALA A 18 4.60 14.29 23.30
N ALA A 19 4.24 13.10 23.80
CA ALA A 19 5.19 12.01 23.92
C ALA A 19 5.82 11.85 22.53
N PRO A 20 7.15 11.88 22.39
CA PRO A 20 7.75 11.48 21.14
C PRO A 20 7.25 10.06 20.90
N THR A 21 6.52 9.85 19.82
CA THR A 21 6.27 8.52 19.31
C THR A 21 7.67 7.96 19.02
N LEU A 22 8.23 7.22 19.97
CA LEU A 22 9.38 6.39 19.74
C LEU A 22 8.99 5.52 18.55
N ALA A 23 9.51 5.87 17.38
CA ALA A 23 9.35 5.08 16.17
C ALA A 23 9.75 3.66 16.58
N GLY A 24 8.77 2.76 16.57
CA GLY A 24 9.03 1.34 16.84
C GLY A 24 10.14 0.85 15.91
N PRO A 25 10.84 -0.24 16.27
CA PRO A 25 11.83 -0.81 15.38
C PRO A 25 11.20 -1.03 13.99
N PRO A 26 11.96 -0.76 12.90
CA PRO A 26 11.44 -0.96 11.56
C PRO A 26 10.92 -2.40 11.42
N PRO A 27 9.83 -2.62 10.67
CA PRO A 27 9.24 -3.95 10.53
C PRO A 27 10.27 -4.93 9.96
N SER A 28 10.21 -6.19 10.39
CA SER A 28 11.05 -7.24 9.81
C SER A 28 10.68 -7.47 8.33
N ALA A 29 11.60 -8.07 7.57
CA ALA A 29 11.35 -8.40 6.17
C ALA A 29 10.11 -9.29 6.00
N GLU A 30 9.89 -10.26 6.89
CA GLU A 30 8.71 -11.14 6.86
C GLU A 30 7.41 -10.37 7.09
N VAL A 31 7.41 -9.41 8.01
CA VAL A 31 6.25 -8.55 8.27
C VAL A 31 5.97 -7.65 7.06
N ALA A 32 7.01 -7.06 6.48
CA ALA A 32 6.90 -6.24 5.29
C ALA A 32 6.37 -7.04 4.09
N SER A 33 6.95 -8.20 3.80
CA SER A 33 6.48 -9.10 2.75
C SER A 33 5.01 -9.45 2.93
N ARG A 34 4.58 -9.87 4.12
CA ARG A 34 3.17 -10.20 4.38
C ARG A 34 2.25 -9.01 4.13
N GLN A 35 2.60 -7.83 4.65
CA GLN A 35 1.75 -6.64 4.49
C GLN A 35 1.68 -6.15 3.05
N LEU A 36 2.78 -6.23 2.29
CA LEU A 36 2.78 -5.92 0.86
C LEU A 36 1.91 -6.91 0.08
N ILE A 37 1.99 -8.22 0.38
CA ILE A 37 1.11 -9.24 -0.23
C ILE A 37 -0.36 -8.93 0.08
N GLU A 38 -0.67 -8.61 1.34
CA GLU A 38 -2.03 -8.24 1.74
C GLU A 38 -2.52 -6.99 0.99
N ALA A 39 -1.64 -6.01 0.77
CA ALA A 39 -1.98 -4.78 0.07
C ALA A 39 -2.25 -4.99 -1.43
N VAL A 40 -1.39 -5.72 -2.14
CA VAL A 40 -1.60 -6.00 -3.58
C VAL A 40 -2.73 -7.01 -3.85
N THR A 41 -3.32 -7.60 -2.80
CA THR A 41 -4.44 -8.56 -2.90
C THR A 41 -5.73 -8.08 -2.22
N CYS A 42 -5.89 -6.78 -2.01
CA CYS A 42 -7.09 -6.16 -1.40
C CYS A 42 -7.44 -6.63 0.01
N LYS A 43 -6.48 -7.16 0.77
CA LYS A 43 -6.71 -7.63 2.15
C LYS A 43 -6.36 -6.59 3.21
N ARG A 44 -5.53 -5.60 2.86
CA ARG A 44 -5.10 -4.53 3.76
C ARG A 44 -4.89 -3.25 2.98
N HIS A 45 -5.68 -2.23 3.31
CA HIS A 45 -5.36 -0.88 2.87
C HIS A 45 -4.13 -0.37 3.65
N LEU A 46 -3.11 0.05 2.91
CA LEU A 46 -1.96 0.81 3.39
C LEU A 46 -2.08 2.23 2.82
N THR A 47 -1.46 3.23 3.45
CA THR A 47 -1.22 4.49 2.73
C THR A 47 -0.05 4.33 1.75
N PRO A 48 0.07 5.18 0.70
CA PRO A 48 1.21 5.17 -0.21
C PRO A 48 2.57 5.20 0.50
N ALA A 49 2.71 6.07 1.50
CA ALA A 49 3.91 6.17 2.32
C ALA A 49 4.22 4.89 3.11
N GLN A 50 3.20 4.20 3.63
CA GLN A 50 3.39 2.92 4.31
C GLN A 50 3.82 1.83 3.34
N PHE A 51 3.20 1.75 2.16
CA PHE A 51 3.57 0.79 1.12
C PHE A 51 5.05 0.98 0.71
N ALA A 52 5.44 2.23 0.40
CA ALA A 52 6.80 2.58 0.04
C ALA A 52 7.81 2.23 1.13
N ALA A 53 7.49 2.50 2.40
CA ALA A 53 8.37 2.18 3.52
C ALA A 53 8.59 0.66 3.67
N LEU A 54 7.54 -0.14 3.52
CA LEU A 54 7.64 -1.61 3.57
C LEU A 54 8.40 -2.18 2.37
N ALA A 55 8.16 -1.65 1.17
CA ALA A 55 8.89 -2.06 -0.03
C ALA A 55 10.40 -1.84 0.14
N LYS A 56 10.81 -0.70 0.72
CA LYS A 56 12.22 -0.36 1.02
C LYS A 56 12.88 -1.32 2.02
N VAL A 57 12.14 -1.94 2.94
CA VAL A 57 12.68 -2.96 3.86
C VAL A 57 13.22 -4.18 3.10
N LEU A 58 12.61 -4.51 1.96
CA LEU A 58 13.04 -5.63 1.11
C LEU A 58 14.29 -5.31 0.27
N LYS A 59 14.96 -4.17 0.55
CA LYS A 59 16.16 -3.67 -0.15
C LYS A 59 15.98 -3.73 -1.67
N PRO A 60 14.97 -3.02 -2.19
CA PRO A 60 14.75 -2.99 -3.62
C PRO A 60 15.89 -2.24 -4.31
N THR A 61 16.16 -2.59 -5.56
CA THR A 61 16.83 -1.67 -6.48
C THR A 61 15.75 -0.73 -6.99
N GLU A 62 15.88 0.56 -6.74
CA GLU A 62 14.98 1.54 -7.34
C GLU A 62 15.19 1.51 -8.87
N LEU A 63 14.15 1.15 -9.62
CA LEU A 63 14.22 1.09 -11.09
C LEU A 63 14.17 2.49 -11.69
N GLN A 64 13.45 3.40 -11.03
CA GLN A 64 13.43 4.83 -11.29
C GLN A 64 13.00 5.55 -9.99
N ALA A 65 13.90 6.35 -9.43
CA ALA A 65 13.52 7.32 -8.41
C ALA A 65 12.89 8.53 -9.13
N TYR A 66 11.57 8.49 -9.35
CA TYR A 66 10.86 9.70 -9.74
C TYR A 66 10.67 10.60 -8.52
N GLY A 67 10.71 11.92 -8.77
CA GLY A 67 10.73 12.98 -7.76
C GLY A 67 9.55 12.93 -6.80
N GLU A 68 9.57 13.79 -5.78
CA GLU A 68 8.72 13.82 -4.57
C GLU A 68 7.17 13.73 -4.73
N LEU A 69 6.64 13.54 -5.94
CA LEU A 69 5.22 13.46 -6.25
C LEU A 69 5.01 12.38 -7.33
N SER A 70 4.63 11.16 -6.96
CA SER A 70 3.42 10.50 -7.47
C SER A 70 3.47 8.98 -7.45
N ASP A 71 4.39 8.33 -8.14
CA ASP A 71 4.34 6.88 -8.34
C ASP A 71 5.69 6.25 -7.99
N GLY A 72 5.69 4.99 -7.53
CA GLY A 72 6.89 4.30 -7.06
C GLY A 72 7.05 2.92 -7.70
N GLU A 73 8.16 2.69 -8.40
CA GLU A 73 8.50 1.37 -8.95
C GLU A 73 9.70 0.74 -8.24
N TYR A 74 9.52 -0.48 -7.74
CA TYR A 74 10.50 -1.17 -6.91
C TYR A 74 10.88 -2.52 -7.54
N ALA A 75 12.13 -2.70 -7.97
CA ALA A 75 12.66 -4.04 -8.26
C ALA A 75 13.11 -4.71 -6.97
N LEU A 76 12.51 -5.84 -6.64
CA LEU A 76 12.84 -6.61 -5.45
C LEU A 76 14.08 -7.48 -5.70
N THR A 77 15.08 -7.38 -4.82
CA THR A 77 16.25 -8.26 -4.85
C THR A 77 15.93 -9.68 -4.36
N THR A 78 14.96 -9.78 -3.45
CA THR A 78 14.37 -11.05 -3.01
C THR A 78 12.92 -11.12 -3.48
N PRO A 79 12.53 -12.11 -4.31
CA PRO A 79 11.16 -12.20 -4.81
C PRO A 79 10.13 -12.32 -3.69
N LEU A 80 9.02 -11.60 -3.85
CA LEU A 80 7.83 -11.75 -3.02
C LEU A 80 6.98 -12.90 -3.57
N LEU A 81 6.42 -13.74 -2.71
CA LEU A 81 5.51 -14.81 -3.15
C LEU A 81 4.05 -14.36 -3.04
N VAL A 82 3.51 -13.78 -4.10
CA VAL A 82 2.09 -13.40 -4.19
C VAL A 82 1.32 -14.57 -4.79
N LEU A 83 0.33 -15.09 -4.08
CA LEU A 83 -0.43 -16.29 -4.49
C LEU A 83 0.49 -17.51 -4.77
N GLY A 84 1.64 -17.58 -4.10
CA GLY A 84 2.66 -18.62 -4.31
C GLY A 84 3.49 -18.46 -5.59
N GLN A 85 3.32 -17.36 -6.34
CA GLN A 85 4.10 -17.05 -7.53
C GLN A 85 5.12 -15.93 -7.25
N PRO A 86 6.33 -16.01 -7.84
CA PRO A 86 7.37 -15.02 -7.63
C PRO A 86 7.03 -13.69 -8.31
N VAL A 87 7.13 -12.63 -7.52
CA VAL A 87 7.01 -11.23 -7.92
C VAL A 87 8.36 -10.57 -7.65
N ASN A 88 8.93 -9.93 -8.66
CA ASN A 88 10.19 -9.22 -8.56
C ASN A 88 10.03 -7.71 -8.74
N ARG A 89 8.80 -7.22 -8.94
CA ARG A 89 8.53 -5.83 -9.19
C ARG A 89 7.21 -5.41 -8.56
N LEU A 90 7.23 -4.29 -7.85
CA LEU A 90 6.06 -3.66 -7.28
C LEU A 90 5.91 -2.26 -7.86
N HIS A 91 4.67 -1.84 -8.06
CA HIS A 91 4.34 -0.47 -8.41
C HIS A 91 3.32 0.09 -7.41
N LEU A 92 3.52 1.36 -7.10
CA LEU A 92 2.71 2.20 -6.24
C LEU A 92 2.19 3.34 -7.09
N TYR A 93 0.87 3.51 -7.12
CA TYR A 93 0.20 4.71 -7.61
C TYR A 93 -0.41 5.44 -6.40
N ASP A 94 0.06 6.65 -6.12
CA ASP A 94 -0.55 7.53 -5.10
C ASP A 94 -1.69 8.32 -5.75
N GLY A 95 -2.92 8.02 -5.33
CA GLY A 95 -4.10 8.65 -5.89
C GLY A 95 -4.14 10.16 -5.61
N ALA A 96 -3.51 10.63 -4.53
CA ALA A 96 -3.52 12.04 -4.15
C ALA A 96 -2.69 12.92 -5.11
N SER A 97 -1.72 12.33 -5.80
CA SER A 97 -0.96 12.96 -6.88
C SER A 97 -1.55 12.70 -8.27
N GLY A 98 -2.49 11.77 -8.37
CA GLY A 98 -3.21 11.38 -9.57
C GLY A 98 -4.47 12.20 -9.85
N GLU A 99 -5.21 11.78 -10.89
CA GLU A 99 -6.46 12.44 -11.31
C GLU A 99 -7.69 11.92 -10.58
N ASP A 100 -7.64 10.70 -10.04
CA ASP A 100 -8.82 9.96 -9.57
C ASP A 100 -8.90 9.80 -8.04
N SER A 101 -7.85 10.17 -7.29
CA SER A 101 -7.77 9.99 -5.83
C SER A 101 -7.87 8.53 -5.37
N ILE A 102 -7.49 7.58 -6.22
CA ILE A 102 -7.54 6.14 -5.94
C ILE A 102 -6.12 5.61 -5.76
N ASP A 103 -5.79 5.15 -4.56
CA ASP A 103 -4.52 4.47 -4.32
C ASP A 103 -4.54 3.09 -4.99
N SER A 104 -3.47 2.76 -5.72
CA SER A 104 -3.34 1.45 -6.36
C SER A 104 -1.97 0.82 -6.12
N TYR A 105 -1.98 -0.47 -5.79
CA TYR A 105 -0.78 -1.25 -5.54
C TYR A 105 -0.73 -2.45 -6.46
N THR A 106 0.34 -2.54 -7.26
CA THR A 106 0.51 -3.55 -8.29
C THR A 106 1.73 -4.41 -8.03
N ALA A 107 1.60 -5.71 -8.30
CA ALA A 107 2.68 -6.69 -8.27
C ALA A 107 2.82 -7.36 -9.63
N TYR A 108 4.04 -7.38 -10.18
CA TYR A 108 4.33 -8.01 -11.47
C TYR A 108 5.02 -9.35 -11.28
N PHE A 109 4.47 -10.38 -11.92
CA PHE A 109 4.95 -11.74 -11.84
C PHE A 109 6.12 -11.96 -12.80
N SER A 110 7.13 -12.68 -12.34
CA SER A 110 8.34 -12.90 -13.15
C SER A 110 8.11 -13.87 -14.31
N THR A 111 7.25 -14.87 -14.13
CA THR A 111 7.07 -15.98 -15.10
C THR A 111 5.63 -16.44 -15.30
N ALA A 112 4.73 -16.16 -14.35
CA ALA A 112 3.35 -16.65 -14.42
C ALA A 112 2.54 -15.86 -15.46
N GLY A 113 1.66 -16.55 -16.20
CA GLY A 113 0.78 -15.93 -17.18
C GLY A 113 -0.52 -15.40 -16.56
N ILE A 114 -1.19 -14.49 -17.27
CA ILE A 114 -2.41 -13.81 -16.80
C ILE A 114 -3.51 -14.79 -16.35
N ASP A 115 -3.80 -15.84 -17.14
CA ASP A 115 -4.85 -16.82 -16.83
C ASP A 115 -4.52 -17.65 -15.58
N GLN A 116 -3.24 -17.97 -15.38
CA GLN A 116 -2.78 -18.70 -14.20
C GLN A 116 -2.97 -17.86 -12.94
N ILE A 117 -2.59 -16.59 -12.98
CA ILE A 117 -2.73 -15.67 -11.85
C ILE A 117 -4.21 -15.43 -11.53
N ALA A 118 -5.04 -15.20 -12.54
CA ALA A 118 -6.49 -15.03 -12.37
C ALA A 118 -7.13 -16.26 -11.70
N ALA A 119 -6.75 -17.48 -12.13
CA ALA A 119 -7.21 -18.72 -11.53
C ALA A 119 -6.78 -18.85 -10.05
N LEU A 120 -5.52 -18.53 -9.74
CA LEU A 120 -5.01 -18.54 -8.35
C LEU A 120 -5.70 -17.50 -7.46
N ALA A 121 -6.02 -16.33 -8.02
CA ALA A 121 -6.76 -15.26 -7.36
C ALA A 121 -8.27 -15.54 -7.28
N LYS A 122 -8.76 -16.57 -7.98
CA LYS A 122 -10.18 -16.92 -8.14
C LYS A 122 -11.01 -15.80 -8.78
N ILE A 123 -10.41 -15.07 -9.73
CA ILE A 123 -11.07 -14.01 -10.47
C ILE A 123 -11.63 -14.60 -11.77
N PRO A 124 -12.96 -14.66 -11.95
CA PRO A 124 -13.53 -15.09 -13.22
C PRO A 124 -13.29 -14.05 -14.31
N ARG A 125 -13.25 -14.50 -15.56
CA ARG A 125 -13.23 -13.61 -16.72
C ARG A 125 -14.63 -12.99 -16.88
N ASN A 126 -14.72 -11.67 -17.02
CA ASN A 126 -15.97 -10.97 -17.25
C ASN A 126 -16.39 -10.99 -18.74
N GLU A 127 -17.54 -10.40 -19.07
CA GLU A 127 -18.06 -10.35 -20.44
C GLU A 127 -17.17 -9.55 -21.42
N ALA A 128 -16.43 -8.56 -20.91
CA ALA A 128 -15.45 -7.79 -21.67
C ALA A 128 -14.14 -8.56 -21.91
N GLY A 129 -13.97 -9.71 -21.27
CA GLY A 129 -12.75 -10.51 -21.35
C GLY A 129 -11.70 -10.13 -20.30
N ASP A 130 -12.01 -9.26 -19.35
CA ASP A 130 -11.07 -8.83 -18.31
C ASP A 130 -11.17 -9.68 -17.04
N TYR A 131 -10.10 -9.67 -16.25
CA TYR A 131 -10.08 -10.25 -14.90
C TYR A 131 -10.16 -9.13 -13.86
N THR A 132 -11.38 -8.82 -13.44
CA THR A 132 -11.65 -7.84 -12.37
C THR A 132 -12.67 -8.43 -11.40
N LEU A 133 -12.42 -8.25 -10.11
CA LEU A 133 -13.27 -8.69 -9.01
C LEU A 133 -13.40 -7.56 -7.98
N GLU A 134 -14.64 -7.18 -7.68
CA GLU A 134 -14.94 -6.29 -6.56
C GLU A 134 -14.71 -7.02 -5.23
N VAL A 135 -13.93 -6.41 -4.34
CA VAL A 135 -13.62 -6.88 -2.99
C VAL A 135 -13.99 -5.79 -1.99
N GLY A 136 -15.27 -5.74 -1.62
CA GLY A 136 -15.80 -4.67 -0.77
C GLY A 136 -15.82 -3.35 -1.52
N ARG A 137 -15.00 -2.37 -1.11
CA ARG A 137 -14.87 -1.06 -1.80
C ARG A 137 -13.58 -0.97 -2.63
N HIS A 138 -13.10 -2.10 -3.12
CA HIS A 138 -11.81 -2.21 -3.80
C HIS A 138 -12.00 -3.06 -5.05
N ASP A 139 -11.20 -2.78 -6.08
CA ASP A 139 -11.14 -3.66 -7.26
C ASP A 139 -9.82 -4.40 -7.25
N LEU A 140 -9.91 -5.73 -7.26
CA LEU A 140 -8.79 -6.61 -7.53
C LEU A 140 -8.80 -6.95 -9.02
N SER A 141 -7.73 -6.63 -9.73
CA SER A 141 -7.63 -6.93 -11.15
C SER A 141 -6.35 -7.66 -11.50
N VAL A 142 -6.41 -8.47 -12.56
CA VAL A 142 -5.28 -9.20 -13.13
C VAL A 142 -5.15 -8.80 -14.60
N ARG A 143 -3.98 -8.30 -14.98
CA ARG A 143 -3.75 -7.71 -16.31
C ARG A 143 -2.44 -8.21 -16.91
N GLN A 144 -2.27 -7.89 -18.19
CA GLN A 144 -1.00 -8.06 -18.89
C GLN A 144 -0.44 -6.67 -19.15
N ASP A 145 0.58 -6.29 -18.39
CA ASP A 145 1.22 -4.98 -18.46
C ASP A 145 2.70 -5.15 -18.82
N GLU A 146 3.18 -4.44 -19.83
CA GLU A 146 4.60 -4.47 -20.25
C GLU A 146 5.14 -5.89 -20.54
N GLY A 147 4.28 -6.81 -21.02
CA GLY A 147 4.69 -8.19 -21.27
C GLY A 147 4.80 -9.06 -20.02
N GLN A 148 4.43 -8.58 -18.84
CA GLN A 148 4.31 -9.36 -17.61
C GLN A 148 2.85 -9.46 -17.16
N ALA A 149 2.48 -10.58 -16.54
CA ALA A 149 1.23 -10.63 -15.79
C ALA A 149 1.36 -9.77 -14.53
N SER A 150 0.30 -9.06 -14.18
CA SER A 150 0.23 -8.23 -12.98
C SER A 150 -1.03 -8.55 -12.18
N ILE A 151 -0.97 -8.32 -10.87
CA ILE A 151 -2.16 -8.22 -10.01
C ILE A 151 -2.12 -6.86 -9.33
N ALA A 152 -3.25 -6.15 -9.37
CA ALA A 152 -3.38 -4.82 -8.80
C ALA A 152 -4.62 -4.75 -7.90
N CYS A 153 -4.47 -4.06 -6.77
CA CYS A 153 -5.61 -3.66 -5.96
C CYS A 153 -5.75 -2.14 -5.96
N SER A 154 -6.92 -1.66 -6.39
CA SER A 154 -7.31 -0.25 -6.32
C SER A 154 -8.27 -0.05 -5.15
N TYR A 155 -7.94 0.89 -4.25
CA TYR A 155 -8.61 1.06 -2.97
C TYR A 155 -9.66 2.17 -2.97
N ASP A 156 -10.62 2.05 -2.03
CA ASP A 156 -11.67 3.04 -1.74
C ASP A 156 -12.49 3.55 -2.94
N LEU A 157 -12.75 2.65 -3.88
CA LEU A 157 -13.71 2.87 -4.96
C LEU A 157 -15.10 3.17 -4.37
N ARG A 158 -15.82 4.09 -5.04
CA ARG A 158 -17.05 4.72 -4.53
C ARG A 158 -18.23 3.77 -4.48
#